data_AF-A0A510JID8-F1
#
_entry.id   AF-A0A510JID8-F1
#
_cell.length_a   1.000
_cell.length_b   1.000
_cell.length_c   1.000
_cell.angle_alpha   90.00
_cell.angle_beta   90.00
_cell.angle_gamma   90.00
#
_symmetry.space_group_name_H-M   'P 1'
#
loop_
_entity.id
_entity.type
_entity.pdbx_description
1 polymer ?
#
loop_
_entity_poly.entity_id
_entity_poly.type
_entity_poly.pdbx_seq_one_letter_code
_entity_poly.pdbx_strand_id
1 'polypeptide(L)'
;MKKIIVILKYYKNNVENIKKIVNFFFKEIENATINRYFDNEEIVLTNKEEFFYEISKKEYKDAKNEISIEICSNSLEELSIEKNLYILYLSYENYEKNQKKIDSFFDDYAQETKVDCIFLNELKYFRNQRIENIEKLKKKGITISKDKILEVNGEKKIDVRKNAGYITYVKEIPVGVAWKMWLGNNYYNWIPKETLVEFKDCYQNIEIGNNIQKIIMTKTLEEFTNDKTDDIKWNFRKKLNLNSITEKIEEFEKKKEISSDEEIFEAFFVDKKYYEIRYFDKKGRSIEKKYAKFYKVEEYDLVENEKVRRFLGETIGKIENLDIEKLKKGYYRRTEYNDVLKCLKIIKNGERINKFDTEIMLQNIADYEKKEILEKVIRYIKQNKIDNMKFDNGSESTHRDVITFFEKNIEFKGSEK
;
A
#
# COMPACT_ATOMS: atom_id res chain seq x y z
N MET A 1 -1.33 35.86 7.83
CA MET A 1 0.06 35.69 7.35
C MET A 1 0.04 34.80 6.11
N LYS A 2 0.74 35.18 5.03
CA LYS A 2 0.83 34.39 3.79
C LYS A 2 1.72 33.17 4.05
N LYS A 3 1.31 31.98 3.58
CA LYS A 3 2.06 30.73 3.79
C LYS A 3 2.39 30.07 2.45
N ILE A 4 3.54 29.43 2.39
CA ILE A 4 3.95 28.50 1.34
C ILE A 4 3.54 27.09 1.75
N ILE A 5 3.13 26.29 0.78
CA ILE A 5 3.03 24.84 0.90
C ILE A 5 4.03 24.20 -0.07
N VAL A 6 4.82 23.25 0.43
CA VAL A 6 5.71 22.39 -0.35
C VAL A 6 5.19 20.98 -0.22
N ILE A 7 4.86 20.35 -1.34
CA ILE A 7 4.41 18.98 -1.43
C ILE A 7 5.58 18.16 -1.99
N LEU A 8 6.09 17.24 -1.19
CA LEU A 8 7.28 16.46 -1.48
C LEU A 8 6.92 14.98 -1.53
N LYS A 9 6.99 14.38 -2.72
CA LYS A 9 6.68 12.97 -2.93
C LYS A 9 7.95 12.18 -3.18
N TYR A 10 8.06 11.02 -2.55
CA TYR A 10 9.16 10.08 -2.77
C TYR A 10 8.65 8.67 -3.01
N TYR A 11 9.51 7.84 -3.60
CA TYR A 11 9.20 6.45 -3.93
C TYR A 11 8.99 5.56 -2.70
N LYS A 12 9.82 5.73 -1.65
CA LYS A 12 9.75 4.95 -0.41
C LYS A 12 10.16 5.78 0.81
N ASN A 13 9.42 5.65 1.91
CA ASN A 13 9.71 6.36 3.16
C ASN A 13 11.10 6.01 3.66
N ASN A 14 11.84 7.06 4.01
CA ASN A 14 13.23 6.97 4.43
C ASN A 14 13.45 7.99 5.54
N VAL A 15 13.65 7.49 6.75
CA VAL A 15 13.98 8.27 7.95
C VAL A 15 15.14 9.23 7.69
N GLU A 16 16.11 8.85 6.88
CA GLU A 16 17.26 9.70 6.57
C GLU A 16 16.88 10.92 5.72
N ASN A 17 15.87 10.79 4.87
CA ASN A 17 15.32 11.90 4.10
C ASN A 17 14.56 12.89 5.01
N ILE A 18 13.89 12.40 6.06
CA ILE A 18 13.23 13.24 7.08
C ILE A 18 14.30 14.02 7.85
N LYS A 19 15.35 13.33 8.32
CA LYS A 19 16.45 13.98 9.04
C LYS A 19 17.10 15.10 8.23
N LYS A 20 17.26 14.94 6.92
CA LYS A 20 17.82 16.00 6.05
C LYS A 20 16.94 17.26 6.04
N ILE A 21 15.62 17.11 5.87
CA ILE A 21 14.67 18.22 5.92
C ILE A 21 14.72 18.89 7.29
N VAL A 22 14.56 18.11 8.36
CA VAL A 22 14.53 18.63 9.73
C VAL A 22 15.84 19.33 10.07
N ASN A 23 17.00 18.75 9.76
CA ASN A 23 18.30 19.38 10.02
C ASN A 23 18.47 20.72 9.29
N PHE A 24 18.03 20.81 8.04
CA PHE A 24 18.11 22.06 7.28
C PHE A 24 17.22 23.13 7.92
N PHE A 25 15.95 22.83 8.16
CA PHE A 25 15.01 23.81 8.71
C PHE A 25 15.33 24.18 10.17
N PHE A 26 15.82 23.24 10.99
CA PHE A 26 16.31 23.55 12.35
C PHE A 26 17.49 24.53 12.37
N LYS A 27 18.33 24.52 11.33
CA LYS A 27 19.47 25.43 11.23
C LYS A 27 19.04 26.82 10.77
N GLU A 28 18.07 26.88 9.86
CA GLU A 28 17.68 28.14 9.20
C GLU A 28 16.48 28.84 9.85
N ILE A 29 15.73 28.16 10.72
CA ILE A 29 14.59 28.70 11.46
C ILE A 29 14.98 28.93 12.93
N GLU A 30 14.88 30.18 13.39
CA GLU A 30 15.16 30.55 14.79
C GLU A 30 14.12 29.95 15.75
N ASN A 31 14.58 29.41 16.89
CA ASN A 31 13.74 28.82 17.95
C ASN A 31 12.92 27.58 17.54
N ALA A 32 13.30 26.89 16.47
CA ALA A 32 12.68 25.64 16.02
C ALA A 32 12.45 24.63 17.18
N THR A 33 11.18 24.32 17.45
CA THR A 33 10.76 23.18 18.29
C THR A 33 10.26 22.03 17.42
N ILE A 34 10.02 20.83 17.98
CA ILE A 34 9.32 19.74 17.29
C ILE A 34 8.12 19.34 18.14
N ASN A 35 6.91 19.70 17.69
CA ASN A 35 5.69 19.09 18.23
C ASN A 35 5.37 17.87 17.37
N ARG A 36 5.23 16.70 18.00
CA ARG A 36 4.89 15.45 17.31
C ARG A 36 3.46 15.05 17.64
N TYR A 37 2.68 14.76 16.60
CA TYR A 37 1.33 14.20 16.71
C TYR A 37 1.35 12.76 16.18
N PHE A 38 0.84 11.81 16.97
CA PHE A 38 0.72 10.39 16.58
C PHE A 38 -0.63 9.83 17.02
N ASP A 39 -1.44 9.30 16.11
CA ASP A 39 -2.74 8.69 16.42
C ASP A 39 -3.64 9.55 17.34
N ASN A 40 -3.57 10.89 17.20
CA ASN A 40 -4.22 11.92 18.02
C ASN A 40 -3.66 12.13 19.45
N GLU A 41 -2.50 11.58 19.78
CA GLU A 41 -1.74 11.92 20.99
C GLU A 41 -0.64 12.95 20.66
N GLU A 42 -0.58 14.03 21.46
CA GLU A 42 0.45 15.05 21.39
C GLU A 42 1.62 14.66 22.30
N ILE A 43 2.78 14.43 21.70
CA ILE A 43 4.04 14.23 22.44
C ILE A 43 4.95 15.40 22.09
N VAL A 44 5.19 16.27 23.08
CA VAL A 44 6.13 17.38 22.95
C VAL A 44 7.54 16.81 23.09
N LEU A 45 8.30 16.78 21.99
CA LEU A 45 9.70 16.34 22.01
C LEU A 45 10.58 17.58 22.17
N THR A 46 11.47 17.55 23.16
CA THR A 46 12.16 18.76 23.64
C THR A 46 13.40 19.12 22.84
N ASN A 47 13.87 18.23 21.96
CA ASN A 47 14.96 18.51 21.01
C ASN A 47 14.91 17.59 19.78
N LYS A 48 15.67 17.94 18.73
CA LYS A 48 15.72 17.20 17.46
C LYS A 48 16.34 15.82 17.60
N GLU A 49 17.26 15.62 18.55
CA GLU A 49 17.93 14.34 18.80
C GLU A 49 16.95 13.30 19.34
N GLU A 50 16.08 13.72 20.26
CA GLU A 50 14.98 12.91 20.80
C GLU A 50 14.01 12.53 19.68
N PHE A 51 13.65 13.47 18.81
CA PHE A 51 12.87 13.20 17.60
C PHE A 51 13.55 12.19 16.66
N PHE A 52 14.85 12.35 16.38
CA PHE A 52 15.59 11.41 15.52
C PHE A 52 15.68 10.01 16.10
N TYR A 53 15.85 9.90 17.42
CA TYR A 53 15.80 8.63 18.12
C TYR A 53 14.44 7.97 17.95
N GLU A 54 13.36 8.73 18.17
CA GLU A 54 11.99 8.24 18.04
C GLU A 54 11.69 7.73 16.62
N ILE A 55 11.87 8.55 15.58
CA ILE A 55 11.58 8.12 14.19
C ILE A 55 12.50 6.99 13.68
N SER A 56 13.58 6.67 14.40
CA SER A 56 14.46 5.55 14.07
C SER A 56 13.94 4.18 14.54
N LYS A 57 12.97 4.15 15.48
CA LYS A 57 12.41 2.90 16.02
C LYS A 57 11.73 2.10 14.91
N LYS A 58 11.79 0.77 15.03
CA LYS A 58 11.33 -0.17 14.00
C LYS A 58 9.85 0.01 13.63
N GLU A 59 9.03 0.36 14.61
CA GLU A 59 7.60 0.67 14.42
C GLU A 59 7.35 1.79 13.41
N TYR A 60 8.28 2.75 13.27
CA TYR A 60 8.17 3.87 12.31
C TYR A 60 8.81 3.62 10.95
N LYS A 61 9.56 2.52 10.79
CA LYS A 61 10.09 2.13 9.47
C LYS A 61 8.99 1.64 8.53
N ASP A 62 7.92 1.11 9.11
CA ASP A 62 6.80 0.49 8.40
C ASP A 62 5.45 1.20 8.68
N ALA A 63 5.44 2.24 9.53
CA ALA A 63 4.21 2.90 9.96
C ALA A 63 3.51 3.62 8.80
N LYS A 64 2.24 3.28 8.62
CA LYS A 64 1.25 4.01 7.81
C LYS A 64 0.79 5.33 8.47
N ASN A 65 1.41 5.73 9.56
CA ASN A 65 0.89 6.76 10.45
C ASN A 65 1.34 8.15 9.98
N GLU A 66 0.45 9.11 10.16
CA GLU A 66 0.72 10.52 9.93
C GLU A 66 1.65 11.03 11.04
N ILE A 67 2.82 11.54 10.68
CA ILE A 67 3.74 12.21 11.61
C ILE A 67 3.68 13.68 11.27
N SER A 68 2.95 14.48 12.05
CA SER A 68 3.07 15.93 11.96
C SER A 68 4.18 16.43 12.88
N ILE A 69 5.04 17.28 12.35
CA ILE A 69 6.20 17.91 12.97
C ILE A 69 5.98 19.41 12.85
N GLU A 70 5.60 20.07 13.94
CA GLU A 70 5.55 21.53 13.93
C GLU A 70 6.92 22.10 14.28
N ILE A 71 7.46 22.96 13.40
CA ILE A 71 8.68 23.72 13.65
C ILE A 71 8.27 25.15 14.01
N CYS A 72 8.05 25.40 15.30
CA CYS A 72 7.63 26.72 15.75
C CYS A 72 8.81 27.69 15.78
N SER A 73 8.88 28.64 14.86
CA SER A 73 9.39 29.97 15.19
C SER A 73 8.22 30.90 15.47
N ASN A 74 8.46 32.15 15.88
CA ASN A 74 7.42 33.19 16.04
C ASN A 74 6.52 33.38 14.78
N SER A 75 6.77 32.67 13.67
CA SER A 75 5.97 32.54 12.46
C SER A 75 5.65 31.09 12.02
N LEU A 76 5.28 30.18 12.93
CA LEU A 76 4.66 28.85 12.71
C LEU A 76 4.91 28.18 11.34
N GLU A 77 6.01 27.43 11.26
CA GLU A 77 6.31 26.47 10.20
C GLU A 77 5.86 25.05 10.61
N GLU A 78 5.38 24.25 9.68
CA GLU A 78 4.80 22.93 9.98
C GLU A 78 5.18 21.94 8.90
N LEU A 79 5.69 20.77 9.26
CA LEU A 79 6.02 19.65 8.38
C LEU A 79 5.11 18.48 8.74
N SER A 80 4.08 18.22 7.94
CA SER A 80 3.31 16.98 8.03
C SER A 80 3.92 15.88 7.14
N ILE A 81 3.90 14.65 7.63
CA ILE A 81 4.37 13.46 6.94
C ILE A 81 3.20 12.49 6.88
N GLU A 82 2.68 12.25 5.69
CA GLU A 82 1.62 11.29 5.42
C GLU A 82 2.15 10.19 4.51
N LYS A 83 2.37 8.98 5.03
CA LYS A 83 2.85 7.80 4.29
C LYS A 83 4.14 8.02 3.47
N ASN A 84 3.99 8.40 2.19
CA ASN A 84 5.08 8.68 1.25
C ASN A 84 5.11 10.14 0.76
N LEU A 85 4.40 11.02 1.46
CA LEU A 85 4.18 12.42 1.13
C LEU A 85 4.65 13.27 2.31
N TYR A 86 5.55 14.22 2.08
CA TYR A 86 5.86 15.27 3.04
C TYR A 86 5.17 16.55 2.59
N ILE A 87 4.47 17.19 3.51
CA ILE A 87 3.82 18.49 3.31
C ILE A 87 4.46 19.47 4.26
N LEU A 88 5.20 20.43 3.72
CA LEU A 88 5.86 21.47 4.50
C LEU A 88 5.14 22.81 4.29
N TYR A 89 4.77 23.46 5.37
CA TYR A 89 4.19 24.78 5.43
C TYR A 89 5.24 25.76 5.95
N LEU A 90 5.55 26.79 5.17
CA LEU A 90 6.50 27.83 5.54
C LEU A 90 5.81 29.18 5.62
N SER A 91 6.24 30.04 6.54
CA SER A 91 5.93 31.47 6.45
C SER A 91 6.49 32.04 5.14
N TYR A 92 5.69 32.84 4.43
CA TYR A 92 6.17 33.49 3.20
C TYR A 92 7.35 34.43 3.47
N GLU A 93 7.34 35.14 4.60
CA GLU A 93 8.39 36.07 4.98
C GLU A 93 9.72 35.35 5.22
N ASN A 94 9.69 34.20 5.91
CA ASN A 94 10.88 33.38 6.13
C ASN A 94 11.37 32.73 4.85
N TYR A 95 10.45 32.31 3.98
CA TYR A 95 10.82 31.82 2.65
C TYR A 95 11.51 32.90 1.82
N GLU A 96 10.94 34.12 1.76
CA GLU A 96 11.50 35.24 1.00
C GLU A 96 12.89 35.64 1.52
N LYS A 97 13.05 35.76 2.84
CA LYS A 97 14.34 36.06 3.49
C LYS A 97 15.43 35.03 3.17
N ASN A 98 15.06 33.75 3.03
CA ASN A 98 15.99 32.64 2.84
C ASN A 98 15.87 31.96 1.45
N GLN A 99 15.24 32.62 0.48
CA GLN A 99 14.79 31.97 -0.76
C GLN A 99 15.90 31.20 -1.47
N LYS A 100 17.08 31.83 -1.64
CA LYS A 100 18.22 31.20 -2.33
C LYS A 100 18.69 29.92 -1.63
N LYS A 101 18.76 29.93 -0.29
CA LYS A 101 19.19 28.77 0.50
C LYS A 101 18.16 27.65 0.43
N ILE A 102 16.87 27.98 0.54
CA ILE A 102 15.77 27.00 0.48
C ILE A 102 15.67 26.39 -0.93
N ASP A 103 15.76 27.22 -1.98
CA ASP A 103 15.74 26.74 -3.37
C ASP A 103 16.97 25.85 -3.65
N SER A 104 18.15 26.22 -3.16
CA SER A 104 19.37 25.38 -3.27
C SER A 104 19.23 24.07 -2.50
N PHE A 105 18.65 24.11 -1.29
CA PHE A 105 18.38 22.90 -0.52
C PHE A 105 17.47 21.94 -1.30
N PHE A 106 16.40 22.42 -1.94
CA PHE A 106 15.55 21.56 -2.75
C PHE A 106 16.24 21.04 -4.02
N ASP A 107 17.14 21.83 -4.62
CA ASP A 107 17.98 21.37 -5.74
C ASP A 107 18.86 20.17 -5.31
N ASP A 108 19.59 20.30 -4.20
CA ASP A 108 20.46 19.26 -3.67
C ASP A 108 19.65 18.05 -3.18
N TYR A 109 18.59 18.31 -2.42
CA TYR A 109 17.71 17.28 -1.88
C TYR A 109 17.08 16.42 -2.99
N ALA A 110 16.60 17.04 -4.06
CA ALA A 110 15.99 16.33 -5.17
C ALA A 110 17.00 15.39 -5.86
N GLN A 111 18.22 15.87 -6.07
CA GLN A 111 19.30 15.10 -6.69
C GLN A 111 19.78 13.93 -5.82
N GLU A 112 19.91 14.13 -4.51
CA GLU A 112 20.43 13.12 -3.59
C GLU A 112 19.41 12.03 -3.27
N THR A 113 18.14 12.40 -3.12
CA THR A 113 17.11 11.50 -2.58
C THR A 113 16.26 10.82 -3.64
N LYS A 114 16.45 11.16 -4.92
CA LYS A 114 15.67 10.64 -6.06
C LYS A 114 14.16 10.82 -5.85
N VAL A 115 13.76 12.04 -5.49
CA VAL A 115 12.35 12.42 -5.30
C VAL A 115 11.52 12.09 -6.53
N ASP A 116 10.25 11.77 -6.32
CA ASP A 116 9.30 11.67 -7.43
C ASP A 116 9.00 13.10 -7.91
N CYS A 117 8.61 13.98 -6.98
CA CYS A 117 8.41 15.39 -7.26
C CYS A 117 8.44 16.27 -6.01
N ILE A 118 8.72 17.55 -6.21
CA ILE A 118 8.58 18.63 -5.22
C ILE A 118 7.74 19.75 -5.85
N PHE A 119 6.64 20.14 -5.23
CA PHE A 119 5.71 21.17 -5.71
C PHE A 119 5.62 22.27 -4.66
N LEU A 120 5.98 23.50 -5.00
CA LEU A 120 5.95 24.65 -4.09
C LEU A 120 4.89 25.67 -4.56
N ASN A 121 3.99 26.07 -3.67
CA ASN A 121 2.85 26.94 -3.94
C ASN A 121 2.50 27.88 -2.79
N GLU A 122 1.66 28.88 -3.04
CA GLU A 122 0.98 29.64 -1.98
C GLU A 122 -0.20 28.82 -1.43
N LEU A 123 -0.28 28.68 -0.11
CA LEU A 123 -1.23 27.81 0.57
C LEU A 123 -2.69 28.23 0.35
N LYS A 124 -2.99 29.53 0.44
CA LYS A 124 -4.36 30.04 0.28
C LYS A 124 -4.83 29.85 -1.16
N TYR A 125 -3.99 30.15 -2.15
CA TYR A 125 -4.23 29.92 -3.57
C TYR A 125 -4.48 28.43 -3.81
N PHE A 126 -3.55 27.56 -3.43
CA PHE A 126 -3.66 26.11 -3.56
C PHE A 126 -4.99 25.57 -2.99
N ARG A 127 -5.35 25.98 -1.76
CA ARG A 127 -6.62 25.57 -1.13
C ARG A 127 -7.84 26.07 -1.90
N ASN A 128 -7.82 27.32 -2.38
CA ASN A 128 -8.94 27.91 -3.11
C ASN A 128 -9.18 27.24 -4.46
N GLN A 129 -8.12 26.75 -5.14
CA GLN A 129 -8.27 26.02 -6.40
C GLN A 129 -9.09 24.72 -6.26
N ARG A 130 -9.28 24.21 -5.03
CA ARG A 130 -9.92 22.92 -4.72
C ARG A 130 -11.30 23.04 -4.07
N ILE A 131 -11.82 24.25 -3.86
CA ILE A 131 -13.13 24.43 -3.21
C ILE A 131 -14.24 24.30 -4.25
N GLU A 132 -15.06 23.27 -4.12
CA GLU A 132 -16.24 23.05 -4.94
C GLU A 132 -17.45 23.88 -4.48
N ASN A 133 -17.47 24.28 -3.20
CA ASN A 133 -18.59 25.00 -2.59
C ASN A 133 -18.57 26.49 -2.98
N ILE A 134 -19.59 26.89 -3.76
CA ILE A 134 -19.77 28.25 -4.27
C ILE A 134 -19.85 29.28 -3.15
N GLU A 135 -20.67 29.03 -2.12
CA GLU A 135 -20.89 29.98 -1.03
C GLU A 135 -19.62 30.19 -0.18
N LYS A 136 -18.81 29.14 0.01
CA LYS A 136 -17.52 29.23 0.70
C LYS A 136 -16.52 30.13 -0.04
N LEU A 137 -16.52 30.11 -1.37
CA LEU A 137 -15.67 30.98 -2.19
C LEU A 137 -16.17 32.43 -2.20
N LYS A 138 -17.49 32.65 -2.31
CA LYS A 138 -18.10 33.98 -2.20
C LYS A 138 -17.80 34.65 -0.86
N LYS A 139 -17.91 33.91 0.26
CA LYS A 139 -17.54 34.40 1.61
C LYS A 139 -16.07 34.79 1.71
N LYS A 140 -15.20 34.25 0.86
CA LYS A 140 -13.78 34.61 0.76
C LYS A 140 -13.51 35.77 -0.21
N GLY A 141 -14.54 36.37 -0.78
CA GLY A 141 -14.44 37.47 -1.76
C GLY A 141 -13.97 37.03 -3.15
N ILE A 142 -14.07 35.73 -3.48
CA ILE A 142 -13.61 35.20 -4.76
C ILE A 142 -14.75 35.30 -5.78
N THR A 143 -14.47 35.94 -6.92
CA THR A 143 -15.39 36.02 -8.04
C THR A 143 -15.39 34.70 -8.80
N ILE A 144 -16.59 34.15 -9.03
CA ILE A 144 -16.77 32.87 -9.70
C ILE A 144 -17.33 33.13 -11.09
N SER A 145 -16.63 32.65 -12.12
CA SER A 145 -17.13 32.70 -13.48
C SER A 145 -18.20 31.62 -13.72
N LYS A 146 -19.27 31.97 -14.47
CA LYS A 146 -20.42 31.09 -14.68
C LYS A 146 -20.06 29.78 -15.40
N ASP A 147 -19.08 29.82 -16.30
CA ASP A 147 -18.59 28.65 -17.04
C ASP A 147 -17.90 27.61 -16.13
N LYS A 148 -17.52 27.99 -14.91
CA LYS A 148 -16.96 27.09 -13.89
C LYS A 148 -18.02 26.40 -13.04
N ILE A 149 -19.30 26.71 -13.21
CA ILE A 149 -20.38 26.09 -12.41
C ILE A 149 -20.90 24.85 -13.15
N LEU A 150 -20.96 23.73 -12.44
CA LEU A 150 -21.65 22.52 -12.90
C LEU A 150 -22.77 22.13 -11.93
N GLU A 151 -23.75 21.40 -12.43
CA GLU A 151 -24.87 20.88 -11.63
C GLU A 151 -24.69 19.37 -11.45
N VAL A 152 -24.60 18.91 -10.20
CA VAL A 152 -24.51 17.49 -9.82
C VAL A 152 -25.63 17.20 -8.85
N ASN A 153 -26.52 16.28 -9.20
CA ASN A 153 -27.64 15.88 -8.33
C ASN A 153 -28.49 17.06 -7.85
N GLY A 154 -28.71 18.07 -8.71
CA GLY A 154 -29.46 19.29 -8.37
C GLY A 154 -28.67 20.34 -7.56
N GLU A 155 -27.42 20.07 -7.20
CA GLU A 155 -26.55 21.01 -6.49
C GLU A 155 -25.58 21.70 -7.46
N LYS A 156 -25.47 23.03 -7.35
CA LYS A 156 -24.47 23.80 -8.08
C LYS A 156 -23.12 23.73 -7.37
N LYS A 157 -22.09 23.25 -8.08
CA LYS A 157 -20.71 23.12 -7.59
C LYS A 157 -19.73 23.77 -8.57
N ILE A 158 -18.55 24.12 -8.08
CA ILE A 158 -17.45 24.57 -8.93
C ILE A 158 -16.75 23.38 -9.57
N ASP A 159 -16.55 23.43 -10.87
CA ASP A 159 -15.68 22.50 -11.60
C ASP A 159 -14.23 22.90 -11.33
N VAL A 160 -13.66 22.34 -10.26
CA VAL A 160 -12.28 22.64 -9.87
C VAL A 160 -11.27 22.25 -10.95
N ARG A 161 -11.61 21.36 -11.89
CA ARG A 161 -10.75 21.01 -13.02
C ARG A 161 -10.59 22.16 -14.02
N LYS A 162 -11.51 23.13 -14.00
CA LYS A 162 -11.43 24.38 -14.77
C LYS A 162 -10.65 25.49 -14.05
N ASN A 163 -9.99 25.18 -12.94
CA ASN A 163 -9.09 26.11 -12.28
C ASN A 163 -7.65 25.86 -12.75
N ALA A 164 -6.98 26.92 -13.21
CA ALA A 164 -5.65 26.82 -13.83
C ALA A 164 -4.60 26.24 -12.87
N GLY A 165 -4.68 26.59 -11.59
CA GLY A 165 -3.80 26.09 -10.53
C GLY A 165 -4.27 24.81 -9.84
N TYR A 166 -5.30 24.13 -10.35
CA TYR A 166 -5.80 22.89 -9.75
C TYR A 166 -4.76 21.78 -9.82
N ILE A 167 -4.47 21.16 -8.68
CA ILE A 167 -3.64 19.97 -8.56
C ILE A 167 -4.53 18.84 -8.05
N THR A 168 -4.63 17.77 -8.84
CA THR A 168 -5.24 16.51 -8.42
C THR A 168 -4.17 15.57 -7.85
N TYR A 169 -4.60 14.55 -7.12
CA TYR A 169 -3.71 13.53 -6.56
C TYR A 169 -4.17 12.18 -7.08
N VAL A 170 -3.30 11.48 -7.79
CA VAL A 170 -3.57 10.11 -8.23
C VAL A 170 -2.49 9.20 -7.66
N LYS A 171 -2.86 8.20 -6.85
CA LYS A 171 -1.93 7.45 -5.98
C LYS A 171 -0.99 8.32 -5.15
N GLU A 172 -1.52 9.39 -4.57
CA GLU A 172 -0.74 10.36 -3.78
C GLU A 172 0.29 11.15 -4.62
N ILE A 173 0.34 10.97 -5.95
CA ILE A 173 1.19 11.73 -6.87
C ILE A 173 0.44 13.01 -7.26
N PRO A 174 0.98 14.21 -6.98
CA PRO A 174 0.36 15.46 -7.41
C PRO A 174 0.50 15.62 -8.92
N VAL A 175 -0.62 15.86 -9.61
CA VAL A 175 -0.70 16.17 -11.03
C VAL A 175 -1.35 17.54 -11.20
N GLY A 176 -0.59 18.51 -11.67
CA GLY A 176 -1.06 19.88 -11.85
C GLY A 176 0.10 20.86 -12.04
N VAL A 177 -0.15 22.12 -11.72
CA VAL A 177 0.83 23.21 -11.88
C VAL A 177 1.11 23.85 -10.53
N ALA A 178 2.38 23.95 -10.16
CA ALA A 178 2.85 24.70 -9.00
C ALA A 178 3.78 25.83 -9.42
N TRP A 179 3.99 26.81 -8.53
CA TRP A 179 4.89 27.93 -8.82
C TRP A 179 6.31 27.44 -9.14
N LYS A 180 6.85 26.56 -8.30
CA LYS A 180 8.12 25.87 -8.54
C LYS A 180 7.93 24.37 -8.45
N MET A 181 8.55 23.65 -9.37
CA MET A 181 8.47 22.19 -9.48
C MET A 181 9.85 21.60 -9.68
N TRP A 182 10.13 20.52 -8.96
CA TRP A 182 11.26 19.62 -9.23
C TRP A 182 10.68 18.26 -9.55
N LEU A 183 10.93 17.74 -10.75
CA LEU A 183 10.35 16.50 -11.25
C LEU A 183 11.46 15.49 -11.47
N GLY A 184 11.40 14.38 -10.76
CA GLY A 184 12.41 13.32 -10.83
C GLY A 184 12.00 12.14 -11.69
N ASN A 185 12.89 11.15 -11.77
CA ASN A 185 12.79 10.02 -12.70
C ASN A 185 11.45 9.28 -12.65
N ASN A 186 10.89 9.09 -11.45
CA ASN A 186 9.63 8.35 -11.30
C ASN A 186 8.42 9.15 -11.81
N TYR A 187 8.52 10.47 -11.93
CA TYR A 187 7.49 11.31 -12.52
C TYR A 187 7.41 11.11 -14.04
N TYR A 188 8.52 10.70 -14.68
CA TYR A 188 8.54 10.42 -16.12
C TYR A 188 7.78 9.17 -16.54
N ASN A 189 7.40 8.31 -15.58
CA ASN A 189 6.47 7.22 -15.85
C ASN A 189 5.10 7.72 -16.33
N TRP A 190 4.77 8.99 -16.03
CA TRP A 190 3.47 9.59 -16.34
C TRP A 190 3.58 10.70 -17.38
N ILE A 191 4.64 11.50 -17.31
CA ILE A 191 4.86 12.63 -18.22
C ILE A 191 6.17 12.41 -18.99
N PRO A 192 6.15 12.28 -20.33
CA PRO A 192 7.39 12.10 -21.09
C PRO A 192 8.38 13.24 -20.82
N LYS A 193 9.63 12.89 -20.52
CA LYS A 193 10.70 13.86 -20.18
C LYS A 193 10.88 14.88 -21.29
N GLU A 194 10.79 14.44 -22.55
CA GLU A 194 10.94 15.27 -23.74
C GLU A 194 9.90 16.40 -23.75
N THR A 195 8.66 16.08 -23.38
CA THR A 195 7.57 17.07 -23.36
C THR A 195 7.80 18.12 -22.28
N LEU A 196 8.36 17.73 -21.13
CA LEU A 196 8.75 18.64 -20.05
C LEU A 196 9.90 19.55 -20.48
N VAL A 197 10.97 19.00 -21.09
CA VAL A 197 12.16 19.76 -21.52
C VAL A 197 11.84 20.76 -22.64
N GLU A 198 10.90 20.41 -23.52
CA GLU A 198 10.43 21.26 -24.61
C GLU A 198 9.55 22.43 -24.15
N PHE A 199 8.99 22.39 -22.94
CA PHE A 199 8.13 23.47 -22.46
C PHE A 199 8.94 24.75 -22.24
N LYS A 200 8.65 25.80 -23.02
CA LYS A 200 9.36 27.09 -22.94
C LYS A 200 8.55 28.25 -22.36
N ASP A 201 7.24 28.08 -22.22
CA ASP A 201 6.35 29.13 -21.71
C ASP A 201 6.36 29.19 -20.17
N CYS A 202 7.51 29.55 -19.62
CA CYS A 202 7.75 29.67 -18.19
C CYS A 202 8.96 30.56 -17.91
N TYR A 203 9.13 30.98 -16.67
CA TYR A 203 10.30 31.75 -16.25
C TYR A 203 11.61 30.95 -16.36
N GLN A 204 11.61 29.68 -15.96
CA GLN A 204 12.81 28.84 -16.02
C GLN A 204 12.44 27.37 -16.18
N ASN A 205 13.17 26.66 -17.05
CA ASN A 205 13.06 25.22 -17.22
C ASN A 205 14.44 24.63 -17.49
N ILE A 206 15.05 24.01 -16.48
CA ILE A 206 16.43 23.50 -16.54
C ILE A 206 16.56 22.11 -15.93
N GLU A 207 17.46 21.29 -16.47
CA GLU A 207 17.88 20.05 -15.83
C GLU A 207 19.00 20.37 -14.84
N ILE A 208 18.81 20.06 -13.55
CA ILE A 208 19.76 20.42 -12.47
C ILE A 208 20.73 19.28 -12.11
N GLY A 209 20.58 18.10 -12.73
CA GLY A 209 21.39 16.91 -12.46
C GLY A 209 20.53 15.70 -12.11
N ASN A 210 21.09 14.49 -12.19
CA ASN A 210 20.42 13.21 -11.90
C ASN A 210 19.04 13.02 -12.57
N ASN A 211 18.87 13.56 -13.78
CA ASN A 211 17.59 13.60 -14.49
C ASN A 211 16.46 14.32 -13.73
N ILE A 212 16.77 15.30 -12.90
CA ILE A 212 15.78 16.15 -12.24
C ILE A 212 15.50 17.39 -13.10
N GLN A 213 14.25 17.56 -13.52
CA GLN A 213 13.79 18.76 -14.21
C GLN A 213 13.26 19.79 -13.20
N LYS A 214 13.87 20.98 -13.16
CA LYS A 214 13.41 22.11 -12.37
C LYS A 214 12.67 23.09 -13.26
N ILE A 215 11.42 23.38 -12.89
CA ILE A 215 10.54 24.32 -13.60
C ILE A 215 10.08 25.40 -12.62
N ILE A 216 10.21 26.66 -13.03
CA ILE A 216 9.69 27.83 -12.32
C ILE A 216 8.72 28.53 -13.28
N MET A 217 7.44 28.58 -12.93
CA MET A 217 6.39 29.07 -13.82
C MET A 217 6.47 30.59 -14.04
N THR A 218 6.67 31.36 -12.97
CA THR A 218 6.73 32.83 -12.98
C THR A 218 7.87 33.32 -12.08
N LYS A 219 8.32 34.57 -12.26
CA LYS A 219 9.45 35.12 -11.52
C LYS A 219 9.13 35.25 -10.03
N THR A 220 7.92 35.68 -9.71
CA THR A 220 7.45 35.88 -8.34
C THR A 220 6.23 35.01 -8.03
N LEU A 221 5.98 34.77 -6.75
CA LEU A 221 4.79 34.05 -6.31
C LEU A 221 3.52 34.86 -6.54
N GLU A 222 3.60 36.18 -6.39
CA GLU A 222 2.50 37.11 -6.66
C GLU A 222 2.04 36.99 -8.11
N GLU A 223 2.99 36.98 -9.06
CA GLU A 223 2.70 36.72 -10.48
C GLU A 223 2.02 35.38 -10.68
N PHE A 224 2.50 34.31 -10.02
CA PHE A 224 1.90 32.98 -10.12
C PHE A 224 0.46 32.96 -9.61
N THR A 225 0.17 33.61 -8.48
CA THR A 225 -1.19 33.58 -7.89
C THR A 225 -2.18 34.51 -8.59
N ASN A 226 -1.73 35.33 -9.53
CA ASN A 226 -2.55 36.26 -10.29
C ASN A 226 -3.22 35.57 -11.48
N ASP A 227 -4.51 35.83 -11.69
CA ASP A 227 -5.26 35.27 -12.82
C ASP A 227 -4.72 35.76 -14.19
N LYS A 228 -3.99 36.88 -14.24
CA LYS A 228 -3.30 37.38 -15.45
C LYS A 228 -2.25 36.41 -16.01
N THR A 229 -1.78 35.45 -15.21
CA THR A 229 -0.83 34.43 -15.64
C THR A 229 -1.49 33.04 -15.78
N ASP A 230 -2.82 32.96 -15.73
CA ASP A 230 -3.53 31.69 -15.91
C ASP A 230 -3.29 31.07 -17.29
N ASP A 231 -3.06 31.88 -18.33
CA ASP A 231 -2.74 31.38 -19.68
C ASP A 231 -1.47 30.51 -19.69
N ILE A 232 -0.44 30.91 -18.96
CA ILE A 232 0.82 30.15 -18.82
C ILE A 232 0.55 28.78 -18.16
N LYS A 233 -0.27 28.77 -17.09
CA LYS A 233 -0.65 27.53 -16.39
C LYS A 233 -1.47 26.63 -17.29
N TRP A 234 -2.42 27.20 -18.03
CA TRP A 234 -3.22 26.46 -19.01
C TRP A 234 -2.38 25.90 -20.15
N ASN A 235 -1.40 26.67 -20.63
CA ASN A 235 -0.48 26.20 -21.66
C ASN A 235 0.33 25.00 -21.16
N PHE A 236 0.87 25.06 -19.94
CA PHE A 236 1.53 23.92 -19.30
C PHE A 236 0.62 22.69 -19.23
N ARG A 237 -0.62 22.86 -18.71
CA ARG A 237 -1.60 21.77 -18.61
C ARG A 237 -1.89 21.12 -19.97
N LYS A 238 -2.06 21.94 -21.00
CA LYS A 238 -2.37 21.50 -22.37
C LYS A 238 -1.17 20.80 -23.00
N LYS A 239 0.01 21.40 -22.93
CA LYS A 239 1.25 20.86 -23.54
C LYS A 239 1.62 19.51 -22.94
N LEU A 240 1.47 19.35 -21.62
CA LEU A 240 1.71 18.07 -20.94
C LEU A 240 0.52 17.11 -20.99
N ASN A 241 -0.63 17.55 -21.50
CA ASN A 241 -1.88 16.78 -21.51
C ASN A 241 -2.24 16.20 -20.13
N LEU A 242 -2.20 17.05 -19.09
CA LEU A 242 -2.37 16.61 -17.71
C LEU A 242 -3.72 15.91 -17.46
N ASN A 243 -4.78 16.28 -18.19
CA ASN A 243 -6.08 15.62 -18.10
C ASN A 243 -5.99 14.14 -18.52
N SER A 244 -5.36 13.85 -19.66
CA SER A 244 -5.15 12.47 -20.11
C SER A 244 -4.26 11.69 -19.16
N ILE A 245 -3.28 12.35 -18.52
CA ILE A 245 -2.45 11.70 -17.50
C ILE A 245 -3.29 11.33 -16.28
N THR A 246 -4.14 12.23 -15.78
CA THR A 246 -5.06 11.93 -14.68
C THR A 246 -5.94 10.73 -15.02
N GLU A 247 -6.58 10.73 -16.20
CA GLU A 247 -7.40 9.63 -16.68
C GLU A 247 -6.62 8.31 -16.83
N LYS A 248 -5.40 8.35 -17.39
CA LYS A 248 -4.54 7.16 -17.51
C LYS A 248 -4.17 6.57 -16.15
N ILE A 249 -3.84 7.41 -15.17
CA ILE A 249 -3.50 6.93 -13.84
C ILE A 249 -4.77 6.38 -13.17
N GLU A 250 -5.92 7.05 -13.29
CA GLU A 250 -7.22 6.55 -12.77
C GLU A 250 -7.64 5.23 -13.43
N GLU A 251 -7.46 5.07 -14.74
CA GLU A 251 -7.72 3.82 -15.45
C GLU A 251 -6.74 2.73 -15.05
N PHE A 252 -5.46 3.06 -14.85
CA PHE A 252 -4.48 2.14 -14.30
C PHE A 252 -4.85 1.72 -12.87
N GLU A 253 -5.41 2.62 -12.06
CA GLU A 253 -5.97 2.30 -10.74
C GLU A 253 -7.18 1.40 -10.84
N LYS A 254 -8.15 1.73 -11.67
CA LYS A 254 -9.31 0.87 -11.91
C LYS A 254 -8.84 -0.50 -12.38
N LYS A 255 -7.84 -0.56 -13.28
CA LYS A 255 -7.23 -1.82 -13.71
C LYS A 255 -6.45 -2.51 -12.59
N LYS A 256 -5.91 -1.82 -11.59
CA LYS A 256 -5.28 -2.40 -10.40
C LYS A 256 -6.26 -2.85 -9.32
N GLU A 257 -7.39 -2.16 -9.17
CA GLU A 257 -8.55 -2.62 -8.39
C GLU A 257 -9.26 -3.79 -9.06
N ILE A 258 -9.21 -3.87 -10.41
CA ILE A 258 -9.67 -5.03 -11.17
C ILE A 258 -8.57 -6.12 -11.23
N SER A 259 -7.28 -5.77 -11.14
CA SER A 259 -6.14 -6.71 -11.09
C SER A 259 -5.68 -7.03 -9.67
N SER A 260 -6.47 -6.69 -8.63
CA SER A 260 -6.24 -7.24 -7.29
C SER A 260 -6.51 -8.74 -7.22
N ASP A 261 -6.94 -9.35 -8.33
CA ASP A 261 -6.98 -10.79 -8.56
C ASP A 261 -5.60 -11.37 -9.02
N GLU A 262 -4.47 -10.74 -8.67
CA GLU A 262 -3.20 -11.48 -8.55
C GLU A 262 -2.89 -11.66 -7.05
N GLU A 263 -3.68 -12.54 -6.43
CA GLU A 263 -3.78 -12.77 -4.98
C GLU A 263 -2.41 -13.11 -4.34
N ILE A 264 -1.92 -12.21 -3.48
CA ILE A 264 -0.86 -12.49 -2.49
C ILE A 264 -1.40 -13.26 -1.28
N PHE A 265 -2.72 -13.19 -1.10
CA PHE A 265 -3.49 -14.04 -0.21
C PHE A 265 -4.89 -14.24 -0.80
N GLU A 266 -5.50 -15.39 -0.56
CA GLU A 266 -6.90 -15.67 -0.88
C GLU A 266 -7.67 -15.83 0.42
N ALA A 267 -8.93 -15.39 0.47
CA ALA A 267 -9.76 -15.61 1.64
C ALA A 267 -11.15 -16.09 1.23
N PHE A 268 -11.69 -17.07 1.95
CA PHE A 268 -12.99 -17.63 1.66
C PHE A 268 -13.65 -18.19 2.92
N PHE A 269 -14.97 -18.37 2.84
CA PHE A 269 -15.78 -18.89 3.93
C PHE A 269 -16.29 -20.30 3.59
N VAL A 270 -16.18 -21.22 4.54
CA VAL A 270 -16.74 -22.58 4.46
C VAL A 270 -17.32 -22.93 5.83
N ASP A 271 -18.57 -23.40 5.88
CA ASP A 271 -19.22 -23.90 7.11
C ASP A 271 -19.06 -22.99 8.34
N LYS A 272 -19.31 -21.68 8.18
CA LYS A 272 -19.19 -20.63 9.23
C LYS A 272 -17.77 -20.36 9.72
N LYS A 273 -16.76 -20.87 9.04
CA LYS A 273 -15.34 -20.61 9.30
C LYS A 273 -14.75 -19.74 8.20
N TYR A 274 -13.78 -18.92 8.60
CA TYR A 274 -13.02 -18.05 7.70
C TYR A 274 -11.64 -18.64 7.49
N TYR A 275 -11.24 -18.78 6.23
CA TYR A 275 -9.94 -19.29 5.82
C TYR A 275 -9.15 -18.20 5.11
N GLU A 276 -7.86 -18.08 5.43
CA GLU A 276 -6.92 -17.19 4.75
C GLU A 276 -5.74 -17.99 4.22
N ILE A 277 -5.50 -17.96 2.92
CA ILE A 277 -4.34 -18.57 2.26
C ILE A 277 -3.31 -17.47 2.01
N ARG A 278 -2.07 -17.64 2.47
CA ARG A 278 -0.94 -16.76 2.13
C ARG A 278 0.10 -17.49 1.32
N TYR A 279 0.78 -16.78 0.44
CA TYR A 279 1.77 -17.34 -0.49
C TYR A 279 3.19 -16.89 -0.16
N PHE A 280 4.17 -17.80 -0.22
CA PHE A 280 5.55 -17.53 0.21
C PHE A 280 6.62 -18.06 -0.75
N ASP A 281 7.77 -17.37 -0.75
CA ASP A 281 9.00 -17.82 -1.38
C ASP A 281 9.82 -18.75 -0.47
N LYS A 282 10.93 -19.29 -0.98
CA LYS A 282 11.84 -20.15 -0.20
C LYS A 282 12.49 -19.47 1.00
N LYS A 283 12.43 -18.14 1.09
CA LYS A 283 12.98 -17.34 2.20
C LYS A 283 11.89 -16.95 3.20
N GLY A 284 10.67 -17.49 3.06
CA GLY A 284 9.53 -17.18 3.94
C GLY A 284 8.94 -15.79 3.70
N ARG A 285 9.28 -15.12 2.59
CA ARG A 285 8.71 -13.80 2.26
C ARG A 285 7.39 -14.01 1.55
N SER A 286 6.37 -13.26 1.95
CA SER A 286 5.09 -13.29 1.25
C SER A 286 5.23 -12.69 -0.15
N ILE A 287 4.76 -13.43 -1.16
CA ILE A 287 4.89 -13.09 -2.59
C ILE A 287 3.66 -13.56 -3.36
N GLU A 288 3.48 -13.10 -4.59
CA GLU A 288 2.38 -13.50 -5.46
C GLU A 288 2.35 -15.01 -5.71
N LYS A 289 1.15 -15.60 -5.79
CA LYS A 289 0.92 -17.04 -6.02
C LYS A 289 1.74 -17.62 -7.17
N LYS A 290 1.80 -16.93 -8.32
CA LYS A 290 2.53 -17.37 -9.53
C LYS A 290 4.04 -17.51 -9.32
N TYR A 291 4.59 -16.81 -8.33
CA TYR A 291 6.01 -16.89 -7.96
C TYR A 291 6.25 -17.73 -6.71
N ALA A 292 5.18 -18.06 -5.99
CA ALA A 292 5.22 -18.78 -4.72
C ALA A 292 5.79 -20.19 -4.91
N LYS A 293 6.46 -20.66 -3.86
CA LYS A 293 6.84 -22.07 -3.72
C LYS A 293 6.06 -22.77 -2.62
N PHE A 294 5.54 -21.99 -1.68
CA PHE A 294 4.78 -22.48 -0.53
C PHE A 294 3.50 -21.67 -0.33
N TYR A 295 2.52 -22.27 0.34
CA TYR A 295 1.33 -21.61 0.82
C TYR A 295 1.13 -21.91 2.31
N LYS A 296 0.39 -21.04 3.01
CA LYS A 296 -0.09 -21.24 4.37
C LYS A 296 -1.58 -21.01 4.41
N VAL A 297 -2.36 -21.93 4.96
CA VAL A 297 -3.80 -21.73 5.23
C VAL A 297 -3.96 -21.49 6.73
N GLU A 298 -4.61 -20.42 7.10
CA GLU A 298 -4.98 -20.07 8.47
C GLU A 298 -6.50 -20.20 8.61
N GLU A 299 -6.96 -20.91 9.64
CA GLU A 299 -8.38 -21.16 9.91
C GLU A 299 -8.84 -20.32 11.12
N TYR A 300 -10.01 -19.70 11.01
CA TYR A 300 -10.59 -18.85 12.04
C TYR A 300 -12.07 -19.15 12.27
N ASP A 301 -12.48 -19.15 13.55
CA ASP A 301 -13.87 -19.00 13.95
C ASP A 301 -14.26 -17.52 13.91
N LEU A 302 -15.50 -17.25 13.50
CA LEU A 302 -16.12 -15.93 13.61
C LEU A 302 -16.84 -15.83 14.94
N VAL A 303 -16.40 -14.92 15.80
CA VAL A 303 -17.03 -14.62 17.09
C VAL A 303 -17.64 -13.21 17.01
N GLU A 304 -18.81 -13.03 17.61
CA GLU A 304 -19.56 -11.75 17.66
C GLU A 304 -19.83 -11.11 16.29
N ASN A 305 -20.93 -11.51 15.63
CA ASN A 305 -21.45 -10.86 14.42
C ASN A 305 -20.37 -10.56 13.36
N GLU A 306 -19.50 -11.54 13.09
CA GLU A 306 -18.46 -11.50 12.04
C GLU A 306 -17.31 -10.48 12.26
N LYS A 307 -17.20 -9.88 13.45
CA LYS A 307 -16.19 -8.82 13.71
C LYS A 307 -14.89 -9.33 14.34
N VAL A 308 -14.92 -10.43 15.08
CA VAL A 308 -13.74 -10.95 15.78
C VAL A 308 -13.38 -12.33 15.23
N ARG A 309 -12.13 -12.51 14.79
CA ARG A 309 -11.61 -13.77 14.27
C ARG A 309 -10.82 -14.51 15.36
N ARG A 310 -11.26 -15.70 15.77
CA ARG A 310 -10.52 -16.56 16.68
C ARG A 310 -9.72 -17.58 15.88
N PHE A 311 -8.39 -17.51 15.94
CA PHE A 311 -7.51 -18.46 15.25
C PHE A 311 -7.71 -19.89 15.78
N LEU A 312 -7.86 -20.84 14.86
CA LEU A 312 -8.08 -22.26 15.12
C LEU A 312 -6.87 -23.12 14.78
N GLY A 313 -6.09 -22.73 13.77
CA GLY A 313 -4.91 -23.48 13.35
C GLY A 313 -4.39 -23.04 12.00
N GLU A 314 -3.23 -23.60 11.62
CA GLU A 314 -2.59 -23.34 10.35
C GLU A 314 -2.06 -24.61 9.69
N THR A 315 -1.90 -24.57 8.37
CA THR A 315 -1.28 -25.63 7.58
C THR A 315 -0.40 -25.01 6.51
N ILE A 316 0.81 -25.55 6.30
CA ILE A 316 1.77 -25.07 5.30
C ILE A 316 2.02 -26.18 4.27
N GLY A 317 1.98 -25.84 2.99
CA GLY A 317 2.19 -26.79 1.90
C GLY A 317 2.96 -26.19 0.72
N LYS A 318 3.33 -27.03 -0.25
CA LYS A 318 3.94 -26.58 -1.52
C LYS A 318 2.85 -26.13 -2.49
N ILE A 319 3.13 -25.08 -3.27
CA ILE A 319 2.12 -24.51 -4.19
C ILE A 319 1.59 -25.52 -5.22
N GLU A 320 2.42 -26.49 -5.62
CA GLU A 320 2.05 -27.57 -6.54
C GLU A 320 0.94 -28.49 -6.00
N ASN A 321 0.74 -28.49 -4.67
CA ASN A 321 -0.26 -29.30 -3.99
C ASN A 321 -1.48 -28.49 -3.53
N LEU A 322 -1.57 -27.21 -3.92
CA LEU A 322 -2.69 -26.35 -3.54
C LEU A 322 -3.89 -26.55 -4.48
N ASP A 323 -5.00 -27.03 -3.94
CA ASP A 323 -6.29 -27.11 -4.63
C ASP A 323 -7.36 -26.29 -3.88
N ILE A 324 -7.65 -25.11 -4.41
CA ILE A 324 -8.57 -24.14 -3.80
C ILE A 324 -10.03 -24.59 -3.88
N GLU A 325 -10.41 -25.30 -4.95
CA GLU A 325 -11.76 -25.83 -5.09
C GLU A 325 -12.00 -26.97 -4.08
N LYS A 326 -10.95 -27.73 -3.74
CA LYS A 326 -10.99 -28.67 -2.61
C LYS A 326 -11.00 -27.96 -1.25
N LEU A 327 -10.23 -26.89 -1.06
CA LEU A 327 -10.29 -26.07 0.15
C LEU A 327 -11.71 -25.54 0.42
N LYS A 328 -12.36 -24.97 -0.61
CA LYS A 328 -13.73 -24.44 -0.55
C LYS A 328 -14.79 -25.52 -0.26
N LYS A 329 -14.50 -26.78 -0.61
CA LYS A 329 -15.35 -27.94 -0.30
C LYS A 329 -15.02 -28.60 1.06
N GLY A 330 -14.09 -28.03 1.85
CA GLY A 330 -13.75 -28.49 3.20
C GLY A 330 -12.71 -29.61 3.28
N TYR A 331 -11.99 -29.93 2.20
CA TYR A 331 -11.04 -31.06 2.16
C TYR A 331 -9.71 -30.84 2.91
N TYR A 332 -9.38 -29.59 3.27
CA TYR A 332 -8.20 -29.26 4.10
C TYR A 332 -8.59 -28.73 5.49
N ARG A 333 -9.84 -28.95 5.91
CA ARG A 333 -10.18 -28.86 7.33
C ARG A 333 -9.31 -29.87 8.08
N ARG A 334 -8.86 -29.53 9.29
CA ARG A 334 -8.16 -30.46 10.19
C ARG A 334 -8.85 -31.83 10.14
N THR A 335 -8.13 -32.85 9.73
CA THR A 335 -8.66 -34.22 9.69
C THR A 335 -8.79 -34.73 11.10
N GLU A 336 -10.02 -34.93 11.56
CA GLU A 336 -10.29 -35.60 12.81
C GLU A 336 -10.36 -37.12 12.60
N TYR A 337 -10.23 -37.89 13.67
CA TYR A 337 -10.35 -39.35 13.61
C TYR A 337 -11.65 -39.83 12.92
N ASN A 338 -12.74 -39.08 13.08
CA ASN A 338 -14.03 -39.44 12.47
C ASN A 338 -13.98 -39.46 10.94
N ASP A 339 -13.14 -38.63 10.31
CA ASP A 339 -13.00 -38.61 8.86
C ASP A 339 -12.17 -39.78 8.37
N VAL A 340 -11.09 -40.11 9.09
CA VAL A 340 -10.32 -41.34 8.86
C VAL A 340 -11.19 -42.58 9.04
N LEU A 341 -12.08 -42.57 10.04
CA LEU A 341 -13.01 -43.67 10.31
C LEU A 341 -14.03 -43.87 9.17
N LYS A 342 -14.50 -42.80 8.51
CA LYS A 342 -15.35 -42.93 7.32
C LYS A 342 -14.61 -43.66 6.20
N CYS A 343 -13.35 -43.29 5.95
CA CYS A 343 -12.51 -43.97 4.96
C CYS A 343 -12.31 -45.46 5.32
N LEU A 344 -11.98 -45.75 6.58
CA LEU A 344 -11.81 -47.13 7.05
C LEU A 344 -13.08 -47.98 6.90
N LYS A 345 -14.27 -47.40 7.04
CA LYS A 345 -15.55 -48.09 6.79
C LYS A 345 -15.75 -48.43 5.31
N ILE A 346 -15.38 -47.53 4.39
CA ILE A 346 -15.44 -47.78 2.94
C ILE A 346 -14.51 -48.95 2.58
N ILE A 347 -13.27 -48.91 3.08
CA ILE A 347 -12.29 -50.00 2.85
C ILE A 347 -12.81 -51.32 3.43
N LYS A 348 -13.38 -51.30 4.64
CA LYS A 348 -13.98 -52.48 5.28
C LYS A 348 -15.09 -53.11 4.43
N ASN A 349 -15.86 -52.30 3.70
CA ASN A 349 -16.91 -52.78 2.81
C ASN A 349 -16.37 -53.32 1.46
N GLY A 350 -15.06 -53.28 1.22
CA GLY A 350 -14.43 -53.71 -0.03
C GLY A 350 -14.62 -52.71 -1.19
N GLU A 351 -15.09 -51.50 -0.88
CA GLU A 351 -15.31 -50.44 -1.85
C GLU A 351 -14.00 -49.72 -2.21
N ARG A 352 -13.98 -49.06 -3.37
CA ARG A 352 -12.82 -48.30 -3.84
C ARG A 352 -12.76 -46.94 -3.17
N ILE A 353 -11.57 -46.54 -2.75
CA ILE A 353 -11.28 -45.20 -2.24
C ILE A 353 -10.45 -44.40 -3.25
N ASN A 354 -10.60 -43.07 -3.26
CA ASN A 354 -9.71 -42.22 -4.04
C ASN A 354 -8.34 -42.14 -3.37
N LYS A 355 -7.29 -42.58 -4.06
CA LYS A 355 -5.94 -42.67 -3.47
C LYS A 355 -5.41 -41.31 -3.05
N PHE A 356 -5.48 -40.35 -3.96
CA PHE A 356 -4.93 -39.01 -3.76
C PHE A 356 -5.66 -38.27 -2.63
N ASP A 357 -6.99 -38.32 -2.61
CA ASP A 357 -7.79 -37.67 -1.58
C ASP A 357 -7.53 -38.28 -0.19
N THR A 358 -7.32 -39.60 -0.13
CA THR A 358 -7.01 -40.28 1.12
C THR A 358 -5.60 -39.92 1.62
N GLU A 359 -4.60 -39.84 0.73
CA GLU A 359 -3.25 -39.42 1.10
C GLU A 359 -3.24 -37.98 1.66
N ILE A 360 -3.91 -37.04 0.99
CA ILE A 360 -4.03 -35.65 1.44
C ILE A 360 -4.76 -35.56 2.78
N MET A 361 -5.90 -36.25 2.93
CA MET A 361 -6.65 -36.29 4.19
C MET A 361 -5.77 -36.75 5.37
N LEU A 362 -4.98 -37.80 5.19
CA LEU A 362 -4.11 -38.33 6.24
C LEU A 362 -2.94 -37.40 6.58
N GLN A 363 -2.40 -36.69 5.59
CA GLN A 363 -1.31 -35.73 5.77
C GLN A 363 -1.77 -34.46 6.51
N ASN A 364 -3.07 -34.13 6.48
CA ASN A 364 -3.69 -32.98 7.15
C ASN A 364 -4.05 -33.23 8.63
N ILE A 365 -3.62 -34.35 9.22
CA ILE A 365 -3.75 -34.58 10.67
C ILE A 365 -2.73 -33.71 11.41
N ALA A 366 -3.17 -33.00 12.44
CA ALA A 366 -2.29 -32.14 13.24
C ALA A 366 -1.16 -32.94 13.90
N ASP A 367 0.06 -32.38 13.89
CA ASP A 367 1.27 -33.10 14.33
C ASP A 367 1.18 -33.67 15.75
N TYR A 368 0.51 -32.97 16.66
CA TYR A 368 0.31 -33.41 18.04
C TYR A 368 -0.71 -34.56 18.20
N GLU A 369 -1.55 -34.81 17.18
CA GLU A 369 -2.57 -35.87 17.18
C GLU A 369 -2.18 -37.11 16.36
N LYS A 370 -1.17 -36.99 15.49
CA LYS A 370 -0.73 -38.06 14.56
C LYS A 370 -0.54 -39.39 15.28
N LYS A 371 0.12 -39.39 16.44
CA LYS A 371 0.37 -40.60 17.23
C LYS A 371 -0.93 -41.26 17.71
N GLU A 372 -1.83 -40.49 18.32
CA GLU A 372 -3.09 -41.01 18.85
C GLU A 372 -4.01 -41.52 17.73
N ILE A 373 -4.10 -40.78 16.62
CA ILE A 373 -4.94 -41.16 15.49
C ILE A 373 -4.38 -42.41 14.80
N LEU A 374 -3.07 -42.51 14.60
CA LEU A 374 -2.44 -43.70 14.03
C LEU A 374 -2.70 -44.95 14.89
N GLU A 375 -2.58 -44.85 16.21
CA GLU A 375 -2.91 -45.95 17.13
C GLU A 375 -4.36 -46.42 17.00
N LYS A 376 -5.32 -45.48 16.87
CA LYS A 376 -6.74 -45.82 16.66
C LYS A 376 -6.99 -46.47 15.31
N VAL A 377 -6.34 -46.00 14.25
CA VAL A 377 -6.43 -46.56 12.89
C VAL A 377 -5.92 -48.00 12.85
N ILE A 378 -4.72 -48.24 13.37
CA ILE A 378 -4.12 -49.59 13.42
C ILE A 378 -5.01 -50.54 14.21
N ARG A 379 -5.56 -50.08 15.35
CA ARG A 379 -6.49 -50.87 16.16
C ARG A 379 -7.75 -51.25 15.36
N TYR A 380 -8.33 -50.29 14.62
CA TYR A 380 -9.52 -50.53 13.81
C TYR A 380 -9.27 -51.55 12.69
N ILE A 381 -8.17 -51.41 11.94
CA ILE A 381 -7.78 -52.32 10.86
C ILE A 381 -7.65 -53.76 11.38
N LYS A 382 -6.95 -53.94 12.51
CA LYS A 382 -6.76 -55.27 13.13
C LYS A 382 -8.07 -55.88 13.63
N GLN A 383 -8.91 -55.10 14.32
CA GLN A 383 -10.18 -55.58 14.87
C GLN A 383 -11.18 -55.98 13.77
N ASN A 384 -11.17 -55.27 12.64
CA ASN A 384 -12.11 -55.51 11.56
C ASN A 384 -11.56 -56.42 10.45
N LYS A 385 -10.34 -56.97 10.62
CA LYS A 385 -9.67 -57.85 9.63
C LYS A 385 -9.65 -57.25 8.22
N ILE A 386 -9.26 -55.98 8.14
CA ILE A 386 -9.13 -55.28 6.85
C ILE A 386 -7.82 -55.73 6.22
N ASP A 387 -7.90 -56.65 5.27
CA ASP A 387 -6.74 -57.31 4.67
C ASP A 387 -6.40 -56.78 3.27
N ASN A 388 -7.27 -55.91 2.73
CA ASN A 388 -7.17 -55.43 1.36
C ASN A 388 -7.68 -53.99 1.28
N MET A 389 -7.09 -53.18 0.41
CA MET A 389 -7.57 -51.83 0.08
C MET A 389 -7.49 -51.61 -1.42
N LYS A 390 -8.57 -51.09 -2.00
CA LYS A 390 -8.69 -50.86 -3.44
C LYS A 390 -8.75 -49.38 -3.74
N PHE A 391 -7.95 -48.95 -4.69
CA PHE A 391 -7.93 -47.56 -5.15
C PHE A 391 -8.74 -47.37 -6.44
N ASP A 392 -9.22 -46.15 -6.64
CA ASP A 392 -9.89 -45.72 -7.87
C ASP A 392 -9.02 -45.86 -9.12
N ASN A 393 -7.71 -45.69 -9.00
CA ASN A 393 -6.74 -45.91 -10.07
C ASN A 393 -6.48 -47.40 -10.43
N GLY A 394 -7.16 -48.34 -9.77
CA GLY A 394 -7.05 -49.77 -10.05
C GLY A 394 -5.93 -50.49 -9.30
N SER A 395 -5.12 -49.80 -8.50
CA SER A 395 -4.15 -50.45 -7.61
C SER A 395 -4.82 -51.08 -6.39
N GLU A 396 -4.28 -52.20 -5.92
CA GLU A 396 -4.72 -52.90 -4.71
C GLU A 396 -3.54 -53.08 -3.75
N SER A 397 -3.82 -53.01 -2.45
CA SER A 397 -2.86 -53.15 -1.36
C SER A 397 -3.27 -54.31 -0.46
N THR A 398 -2.30 -55.15 -0.03
CA THR A 398 -2.51 -56.28 0.89
C THR A 398 -2.42 -55.83 2.36
N HIS A 399 -2.75 -56.69 3.34
CA HIS A 399 -2.88 -56.32 4.76
C HIS A 399 -1.71 -55.49 5.31
N ARG A 400 -0.46 -55.89 5.01
CA ARG A 400 0.74 -55.10 5.40
C ARG A 400 0.80 -53.76 4.68
N ASP A 401 0.45 -53.74 3.40
CA ASP A 401 0.45 -52.52 2.59
C ASP A 401 -0.64 -51.52 3.03
N VAL A 402 -1.76 -52.00 3.58
CA VAL A 402 -2.81 -51.13 4.15
C VAL A 402 -2.26 -50.40 5.36
N ILE A 403 -1.65 -51.10 6.32
CA ILE A 403 -1.08 -50.46 7.53
C ILE A 403 0.04 -49.50 7.13
N THR A 404 0.97 -49.94 6.27
CA THR A 404 2.09 -49.10 5.80
C THR A 404 1.61 -47.86 5.05
N PHE A 405 0.50 -47.94 4.31
CA PHE A 405 -0.10 -46.78 3.66
C PHE A 405 -0.56 -45.72 4.68
N PHE A 406 -1.25 -46.12 5.75
CA PHE A 406 -1.68 -45.18 6.79
C PHE A 406 -0.50 -44.65 7.59
N GLU A 407 0.46 -45.48 7.99
CA GLU A 407 1.68 -45.06 8.69
C GLU A 407 2.44 -44.00 7.89
N LYS A 408 2.75 -44.30 6.61
CA LYS A 408 3.53 -43.40 5.75
C LYS A 408 2.87 -42.05 5.55
N ASN A 409 1.54 -42.01 5.39
CA ASN A 409 0.82 -40.78 5.09
C ASN A 409 0.46 -39.98 6.35
N ILE A 410 0.24 -40.64 7.49
CA ILE A 410 0.02 -39.95 8.77
C ILE A 410 1.35 -39.41 9.31
N GLU A 411 2.43 -40.21 9.28
CA GLU A 411 3.75 -39.81 9.77
C GLU A 411 4.56 -38.99 8.77
N PHE A 412 3.98 -38.64 7.62
CA PHE A 412 4.66 -37.83 6.62
C PHE A 412 5.09 -36.48 7.24
N LYS A 413 6.40 -36.32 7.43
CA LYS A 413 7.05 -35.04 7.64
C LYS A 413 7.49 -34.58 6.27
N GLY A 414 6.85 -33.52 5.75
CA GLY A 414 7.31 -32.86 4.54
C GLY A 414 8.82 -32.66 4.63
N SER A 415 9.55 -33.27 3.70
CA SER A 415 11.02 -33.35 3.65
C SER A 415 11.75 -32.17 4.30
N GLU A 416 12.49 -32.43 5.37
CA GLU A 416 13.67 -31.63 5.73
C GLU A 416 14.68 -31.77 4.59
N LYS A 417 14.74 -30.76 3.71
CA LYS A 417 15.94 -30.24 3.03
C LYS A 417 15.60 -29.08 2.10
#